data_AF-A0A9D5ZWR7-F1
#
_entry.id   AF-A0A9D5ZWR7-F1
#
_cell.length_a   1.000
_cell.length_b   1.000
_cell.length_c   1.000
_cell.angle_alpha   90.00
_cell.angle_beta   90.00
_cell.angle_gamma   90.00
#
_symmetry.space_group_name_H-M   'P 1'
#
loop_
_entity.id
_entity.type
_entity.pdbx_description
1 polymer ?
#
loop_
_entity_poly.entity_id
_entity_poly.type
_entity_poly.pdbx_seq_one_letter_code
_entity_poly.pdbx_strand_id
1 'polypeptide(L)'
;RRGPEAVIEEATVLRALSLGARPVLAGDAWRELTRGWRSTPAVAAAADRLAAQGTLAARIRRALGDDRSLDNIRRVYGRLCDCLAGDLLFDA
;
A
#
# COMPACT_ATOMS: atom_id res chain seq x y z
N ARG A 1 14.05 -6.48 0.04
CA ARG A 1 13.72 -5.28 0.86
C ARG A 1 12.21 -5.26 1.09
N ARG A 2 11.74 -4.97 2.31
CA ARG A 2 10.31 -4.73 2.55
C ARG A 2 10.00 -3.31 2.08
N GLY A 3 8.98 -3.13 1.24
CA GLY A 3 8.61 -1.85 0.64
C GLY A 3 8.66 -0.63 1.58
N PRO A 4 8.03 -0.66 2.78
CA PRO A 4 8.02 0.50 3.68
C PRO A 4 9.37 0.83 4.34
N GLU A 5 10.32 -0.11 4.36
CA GLU A 5 11.67 0.07 4.91
C GLU A 5 12.64 0.66 3.88
N ALA A 6 12.20 0.87 2.63
CA ALA A 6 13.02 1.51 1.61
C ALA A 6 13.28 2.97 2.00
N VAL A 7 14.55 3.37 2.05
CA VAL A 7 14.93 4.78 2.25
C VAL A 7 14.80 5.51 0.93
N ILE A 8 14.06 6.62 0.93
CA ILE A 8 13.97 7.57 -0.18
C ILE A 8 14.95 8.70 0.15
N GLU A 9 16.07 8.76 -0.58
CA GLU A 9 17.11 9.79 -0.43
C GLU A 9 17.21 10.72 -1.64
N GLU A 10 16.58 10.34 -2.75
CA GLU A 10 16.61 11.09 -4.01
C GLU A 10 15.91 12.44 -3.85
N ALA A 11 16.70 13.53 -3.86
CA ALA A 11 16.23 14.87 -3.54
C ALA A 11 15.14 15.38 -4.49
N THR A 12 15.16 14.94 -5.76
CA THR A 12 14.11 15.27 -6.73
C THR A 12 12.77 14.66 -6.33
N VAL A 13 12.77 13.39 -5.89
CA VAL A 13 11.59 12.69 -5.40
C VAL A 13 11.07 13.31 -4.10
N LEU A 14 11.96 13.58 -3.14
CA LEU A 14 11.55 14.17 -1.85
C LEU A 14 10.91 15.55 -2.02
N ARG A 15 11.45 16.38 -2.93
CA ARG A 15 10.83 17.67 -3.29
C ARG A 15 9.49 17.50 -3.99
N ALA A 16 9.38 16.58 -4.95
CA ALA A 16 8.12 16.31 -5.64
C ALA A 16 7.01 15.84 -4.67
N LEU A 17 7.39 15.12 -3.61
CA LEU A 17 6.46 14.68 -2.56
C LEU A 17 6.26 15.71 -1.43
N SER A 18 6.89 16.89 -1.53
CA SER A 18 6.85 17.92 -0.48
C SER A 18 7.35 17.45 0.90
N LEU A 19 8.27 16.49 0.95
CA LEU A 19 8.82 15.88 2.17
C LEU A 19 10.12 16.53 2.66
N GLY A 20 10.54 17.63 2.01
CA GLY A 20 11.78 18.34 2.31
C GLY A 20 13.01 17.68 1.67
N ALA A 21 14.19 17.85 2.30
CA ALA A 21 15.48 17.38 1.75
C ALA A 21 16.14 16.27 2.58
N ARG A 22 15.47 15.77 3.64
CA ARG A 22 16.01 14.71 4.49
C ARG A 22 15.58 13.34 3.96
N PRO A 23 16.45 12.32 3.98
CA PRO A 23 16.05 10.96 3.68
C PRO A 23 14.92 10.52 4.61
N VAL A 24 13.91 9.84 4.06
CA VAL A 24 12.78 9.30 4.82
C VAL A 24 12.52 7.86 4.43
N LEU A 25 11.91 7.09 5.34
CA LEU A 25 11.41 5.77 4.97
C LEU A 25 10.20 5.93 4.05
N ALA A 26 10.05 5.02 3.09
CA ALA A 26 8.89 5.01 2.20
C ALA A 26 7.58 4.89 2.99
N GLY A 27 7.57 4.16 4.11
CA GLY A 27 6.43 4.11 5.03
C GLY A 27 6.07 5.48 5.63
N ASP A 28 7.08 6.28 5.99
CA ASP A 28 6.89 7.64 6.53
C ASP A 28 6.36 8.58 5.44
N ALA A 29 6.94 8.49 4.24
CA ALA A 29 6.48 9.25 3.08
C ALA A 29 4.99 8.99 2.80
N TRP A 30 4.56 7.73 2.81
CA TRP A 30 3.15 7.38 2.62
C TRP A 30 2.24 7.93 3.72
N ARG A 31 2.68 7.95 4.99
CA ARG A 31 1.90 8.53 6.08
C ARG A 31 1.71 10.03 5.92
N GLU A 32 2.75 10.77 5.54
CA GLU A 32 2.63 12.21 5.32
C GLU A 32 1.79 12.54 4.08
N LEU A 33 1.97 11.81 2.97
CA LEU A 33 1.16 12.01 1.76
C LEU A 33 -0.33 11.76 2.02
N THR A 34 -0.66 10.69 2.73
CA THR A 34 -2.06 10.34 3.04
C THR A 34 -2.70 11.31 4.02
N ARG A 35 -1.93 12.03 4.84
CA ARG A 35 -2.44 13.08 5.73
C ARG A 35 -3.14 14.19 4.96
N GLY A 36 -2.58 14.57 3.81
CA GLY A 36 -3.16 15.59 2.92
C GLY A 36 -4.41 15.14 2.17
N TRP A 37 -4.69 13.83 2.11
CA TRP A 37 -5.83 13.29 1.35
C TRP A 37 -7.10 13.18 2.17
N ARG A 38 -7.05 13.41 3.48
CA ARG A 38 -8.18 13.25 4.42
C ARG A 38 -9.24 14.37 4.29
N SER A 39 -9.60 14.71 3.06
CA SER A 39 -10.59 15.73 2.71
C SER A 39 -12.03 15.31 3.03
N THR A 40 -12.29 14.00 3.10
CA THR A 40 -13.58 13.42 3.48
C THR A 40 -13.42 12.28 4.47
N PRO A 41 -14.45 11.95 5.28
CA PRO A 41 -14.42 10.80 6.19
C PRO A 41 -14.13 9.47 5.48
N ALA A 42 -14.65 9.29 4.27
CA ALA A 42 -14.42 8.09 3.46
C ALA A 42 -12.94 7.95 3.06
N VAL A 43 -12.31 9.05 2.63
CA VAL A 43 -10.88 9.03 2.28
C VAL A 43 -9.99 8.88 3.51
N ALA A 44 -10.38 9.47 4.65
CA ALA A 44 -9.68 9.26 5.91
C ALA A 44 -9.71 7.79 6.34
N ALA A 45 -10.87 7.12 6.27
CA ALA A 45 -11.00 5.70 6.56
C ALA A 45 -10.18 4.82 5.59
N ALA A 46 -10.13 5.18 4.31
CA ALA A 46 -9.28 4.51 3.34
C ALA A 46 -7.77 4.69 3.64
N ALA A 47 -7.36 5.90 4.03
CA ALA A 47 -6.00 6.21 4.44
C ALA A 47 -5.58 5.44 5.70
N ASP A 48 -6.46 5.36 6.71
CA ASP A 48 -6.22 4.58 7.94
C ASP A 48 -6.03 3.09 7.63
N ARG A 49 -6.85 2.54 6.73
CA ARG A 49 -6.70 1.15 6.28
C ARG A 49 -5.40 0.94 5.50
N LEU A 50 -5.03 1.83 4.59
CA LEU A 50 -3.74 1.76 3.89
C LEU A 50 -2.56 1.84 4.85
N ALA A 51 -2.65 2.65 5.91
CA ALA A 51 -1.63 2.74 6.94
C ALA A 51 -1.55 1.47 7.80
N ALA A 52 -2.70 0.88 8.17
CA ALA A 52 -2.76 -0.29 9.05
C ALA A 52 -2.47 -1.61 8.33
N GLN A 53 -3.07 -1.81 7.16
CA GLN A 53 -3.00 -3.07 6.38
C GLN A 53 -2.00 -2.99 5.22
N GLY A 54 -1.42 -1.82 4.95
CA GLY A 54 -0.55 -1.62 3.80
C GLY A 54 -1.31 -1.58 2.47
N THR A 55 -0.55 -1.52 1.37
CA THR A 55 -1.11 -1.43 0.02
C THR A 55 -1.82 -2.73 -0.40
N LEU A 56 -2.61 -2.68 -1.48
CA LEU A 56 -3.15 -3.89 -2.12
C LEU A 56 -2.03 -4.89 -2.45
N ALA A 57 -0.90 -4.43 -3.00
CA ALA A 57 0.25 -5.28 -3.27
C ALA A 57 0.81 -5.93 -1.99
N ALA A 58 0.84 -5.22 -0.86
CA ALA A 58 1.26 -5.81 0.41
C ALA A 58 0.29 -6.90 0.91
N ARG A 59 -1.02 -6.70 0.72
CA ARG A 59 -2.05 -7.71 1.04
C ARG A 59 -1.96 -8.92 0.12
N ILE A 60 -1.88 -8.73 -1.19
CA ILE A 60 -1.68 -9.83 -2.16
C ILE A 60 -0.42 -10.63 -1.79
N ARG A 61 0.69 -9.95 -1.50
CA ARG A 61 1.93 -10.61 -1.09
C ARG A 61 1.78 -11.41 0.21
N ARG A 62 0.97 -10.93 1.18
CA ARG A 62 0.64 -11.70 2.39
C ARG A 62 -0.22 -12.92 2.07
N ALA A 63 -1.23 -12.77 1.21
CA ALA A 63 -2.12 -13.87 0.81
C ALA A 63 -1.40 -14.96 0.01
N LEU A 64 -0.36 -14.60 -0.75
CA LEU A 64 0.52 -15.55 -1.43
C LEU A 64 1.41 -16.32 -0.44
N GLY A 65 1.82 -15.70 0.67
CA GLY A 65 2.78 -16.27 1.60
C GLY A 65 4.12 -16.59 0.92
N ASP A 66 4.66 -17.77 1.20
CA ASP A 66 5.89 -18.27 0.58
C ASP A 66 5.64 -19.06 -0.72
N ASP A 67 4.40 -19.49 -0.98
CA ASP A 67 4.03 -20.20 -2.20
C ASP A 67 3.77 -19.21 -3.35
N ARG A 68 4.73 -19.14 -4.28
CA ARG A 68 4.63 -18.30 -5.48
C ARG A 68 4.39 -19.10 -6.76
N SER A 69 3.80 -20.29 -6.64
CA SER A 69 3.36 -21.08 -7.78
C SER A 69 2.30 -20.33 -8.60
N LEU A 70 2.25 -20.61 -9.90
CA LEU A 70 1.27 -20.00 -10.80
C LEU A 70 -0.17 -20.31 -10.36
N ASP A 71 -0.41 -21.50 -9.82
CA ASP A 71 -1.72 -21.91 -9.35
C ASP A 71 -2.15 -21.14 -8.09
N ASN A 72 -1.24 -20.93 -7.14
CA ASN A 72 -1.55 -20.10 -5.97
C ASN A 72 -1.76 -18.63 -6.36
N ILE A 73 -0.99 -18.11 -7.32
CA ILE A 73 -1.19 -16.77 -7.87
C ILE A 73 -2.58 -16.66 -8.50
N ARG A 74 -2.98 -17.59 -9.37
CA ARG A 74 -4.31 -17.62 -9.98
C ARG A 74 -5.42 -17.65 -8.92
N ARG A 75 -5.27 -18.48 -7.89
CA ARG A 75 -6.21 -18.57 -6.77
C ARG A 75 -6.35 -17.24 -6.02
N VAL A 76 -5.24 -16.60 -5.68
CA VAL A 76 -5.24 -15.31 -4.96
C VAL A 76 -5.85 -14.20 -5.80
N TYR A 77 -5.50 -14.11 -7.08
CA TYR A 77 -6.11 -13.13 -7.99
C TYR A 77 -7.58 -13.43 -8.29
N GLY A 78 -7.99 -14.70 -8.32
CA GLY A 78 -9.40 -15.08 -8.40
C GLY A 78 -10.21 -14.53 -7.23
N ARG A 79 -9.73 -14.72 -5.99
CA ARG A 79 -10.34 -14.12 -4.80
C ARG A 79 -10.39 -12.59 -4.86
N LEU A 80 -9.36 -11.94 -5.40
CA LEU A 80 -9.36 -10.50 -5.62
C LEU A 80 -10.48 -10.09 -6.58
N CYS A 81 -10.66 -10.80 -7.69
CA CYS A 81 -11.76 -10.54 -8.63
C CYS A 81 -13.12 -10.70 -7.95
N ASP A 82 -13.31 -11.74 -7.13
CA ASP A 82 -14.55 -11.96 -6.39
C ASP A 82 -14.84 -10.81 -5.41
N CYS A 83 -13.83 -10.32 -4.69
CA CYS A 83 -13.97 -9.16 -3.83
C CYS A 83 -14.39 -7.91 -4.62
N LEU A 84 -13.71 -7.63 -5.74
CA LEU A 84 -14.01 -6.47 -6.57
C LEU A 84 -15.41 -6.54 -7.19
N ALA A 85 -15.87 -7.73 -7.58
CA ALA A 85 -17.23 -7.93 -8.10
C ALA A 85 -18.33 -7.67 -7.05
N GLY A 86 -18.00 -7.83 -5.76
CA GLY A 86 -18.92 -7.57 -4.65
C GLY A 86 -18.77 -6.20 -3.99
N ASP A 87 -18.02 -5.27 -4.57
CA ASP A 87 -17.62 -4.00 -3.93
C ASP A 87 -16.95 -4.19 -2.55
N LEU A 88 -16.28 -5.33 -2.38
CA LEU A 88 -15.57 -5.70 -1.16
C LEU A 88 -14.08 -5.39 -1.29
N LEU A 89 -13.49 -5.09 -0.13
CA LEU A 89 -12.05 -4.94 -0.02
C LEU A 89 -11.37 -6.30 0.02
N PHE A 90 -10.34 -6.50 -0.79
CA PHE A 90 -9.49 -7.69 -0.69
C PHE A 90 -8.66 -7.66 0.59
N ASP A 91 -8.86 -8.61 1.50
CA ASP A 91 -8.01 -8.80 2.69
C ASP A 91 -7.39 -10.20 2.68
N ALA A 92 -6.18 -10.28 3.23
CA ALA A 92 -5.30 -11.44 3.15
C ALA A 92 -5.23 -12.19 4.48
#